data_AF-A0A7K0QTE4-F1
#
_entry.id   AF-A0A7K0QTE4-F1
#
_cell.length_a   1.000
_cell.length_b   1.000
_cell.length_c   1.000
_cell.angle_alpha   90.00
_cell.angle_beta   90.00
_cell.angle_gamma   90.00
#
_symmetry.space_group_name_H-M   'P 1'
#
loop_
_entity.id
_entity.type
_entity.pdbx_description
1 polymer ?
#
loop_
_entity_poly.entity_id
_entity_poly.type
_entity_poly.pdbx_seq_one_letter_code
_entity_poly.pdbx_strand_id
1 'polypeptide(L)'
;MATTEMTKTRERLMDELLAKEAIREAINRFSRGIDRQDSELAKSVYHDDARDDHIGYTGSGHGLVDWVNGYEGPDGWVRGYLQDQYVQHYVTNTTIDLDLDNDVAHVESYYQMVERPMDSAAMTQIFGGRYIDRFECRDGRWAIAARMITVAWSTDAEIYAQIEQIGNPSLPSRDDISYKRPLTVDREDRAMLGPGTPGWK
;
A
#
# COMPACT_ATOMS: atom_id res chain seq x y z
N MET A 1 -30.89 32.90 -4.63
CA MET A 1 -29.47 32.77 -4.98
C MET A 1 -28.67 32.22 -3.81
N ALA A 2 -28.67 32.86 -2.63
CA ALA A 2 -27.93 32.39 -1.44
C ALA A 2 -28.24 30.95 -1.00
N THR A 3 -29.51 30.51 -1.00
CA THR A 3 -29.88 29.13 -0.61
C THR A 3 -29.33 28.08 -1.57
N THR A 4 -29.38 28.34 -2.87
CA THR A 4 -28.88 27.43 -3.91
C THR A 4 -27.36 27.31 -3.86
N GLU A 5 -26.67 28.43 -3.61
CA GLU A 5 -25.21 28.46 -3.45
C GLU A 5 -24.77 27.72 -2.18
N MET A 6 -25.47 27.93 -1.06
CA MET A 6 -25.26 27.15 0.17
C MET A 6 -25.49 25.65 -0.01
N THR A 7 -26.53 25.25 -0.76
CA THR A 7 -26.80 23.84 -1.05
C THR A 7 -25.68 23.22 -1.88
N LYS A 8 -25.22 23.90 -2.94
CA LYS A 8 -24.10 23.44 -3.77
C LYS A 8 -22.80 23.28 -2.97
N THR A 9 -22.51 24.21 -2.07
CA THR A 9 -21.36 24.09 -1.16
C THR A 9 -21.50 22.90 -0.21
N ARG A 10 -22.71 22.62 0.29
CA ARG A 10 -22.96 21.47 1.17
C ARG A 10 -22.81 20.14 0.43
N GLU A 11 -23.30 20.05 -0.79
CA GLU A 11 -23.16 18.87 -1.65
C GLU A 11 -21.68 18.58 -1.90
N ARG A 12 -20.90 19.58 -2.34
CA ARG A 12 -19.46 19.41 -2.55
C ARG A 12 -18.72 18.96 -1.28
N LEU A 13 -19.02 19.57 -0.13
CA LEU A 13 -18.42 19.15 1.14
C LEU A 13 -18.79 17.70 1.51
N MET A 14 -20.01 17.27 1.19
CA MET A 14 -20.42 15.87 1.39
C MET A 14 -19.63 14.93 0.50
N ASP A 15 -19.46 15.27 -0.78
CA ASP A 15 -18.70 14.48 -1.74
C ASP A 15 -17.23 14.37 -1.31
N GLU A 16 -16.62 15.46 -0.81
CA GLU A 16 -15.27 15.44 -0.27
C GLU A 16 -15.12 14.52 0.94
N LEU A 17 -16.10 14.53 1.86
CA LEU A 17 -16.09 13.67 3.04
C LEU A 17 -16.27 12.19 2.66
N LEU A 18 -17.19 11.88 1.74
CA LEU A 18 -17.44 10.53 1.24
C LEU A 18 -16.21 9.98 0.50
N ALA A 19 -15.57 10.78 -0.36
CA ALA A 19 -14.34 10.39 -1.05
C ALA A 19 -13.20 10.11 -0.07
N LYS A 20 -12.98 11.01 0.89
CA LYS A 20 -11.93 10.83 1.91
C LYS A 20 -12.18 9.59 2.77
N GLU A 21 -13.43 9.29 3.11
CA GLU A 21 -13.75 8.10 3.89
C GLU A 21 -13.59 6.82 3.08
N ALA A 22 -14.06 6.79 1.83
CA ALA A 22 -13.85 5.65 0.93
C ALA A 22 -12.36 5.30 0.77
N ILE A 23 -11.50 6.32 0.67
CA ILE A 23 -10.04 6.16 0.61
C ILE A 23 -9.49 5.56 1.93
N ARG A 24 -9.89 6.08 3.09
CA ARG A 24 -9.45 5.53 4.39
C ARG A 24 -9.91 4.10 4.60
N GLU A 25 -11.16 3.79 4.21
CA GLU A 25 -11.68 2.43 4.24
C GLU A 25 -10.88 1.50 3.33
N ALA A 26 -10.52 1.95 2.12
CA ALA A 26 -9.69 1.16 1.21
C ALA A 26 -8.31 0.85 1.82
N ILE A 27 -7.66 1.84 2.45
CA ILE A 27 -6.37 1.65 3.12
C ILE A 27 -6.49 0.64 4.27
N ASN A 28 -7.49 0.79 5.12
CA ASN A 28 -7.75 -0.15 6.23
C ASN A 28 -8.12 -1.55 5.73
N ARG A 29 -8.87 -1.64 4.62
CA ARG A 29 -9.25 -2.90 3.98
C ARG A 29 -8.03 -3.64 3.44
N PHE A 30 -7.08 -2.93 2.84
CA PHE A 30 -5.81 -3.51 2.40
C PHE A 30 -5.07 -4.14 3.58
N SER A 31 -4.83 -3.36 4.64
CA SER A 31 -4.18 -3.83 5.87
C SER A 31 -4.87 -5.08 6.44
N ARG A 32 -6.21 -5.04 6.54
CA ARG A 32 -6.99 -6.19 6.99
C ARG A 32 -6.85 -7.39 6.07
N GLY A 33 -6.88 -7.20 4.75
CA GLY A 33 -6.75 -8.27 3.77
C GLY A 33 -5.41 -8.98 3.89
N ILE A 34 -4.32 -8.22 3.99
CA ILE A 34 -2.97 -8.75 4.22
C ILE A 34 -2.89 -9.48 5.57
N ASP A 35 -3.32 -8.84 6.66
CA ASP A 35 -3.24 -9.40 8.02
C ASP A 35 -4.07 -10.68 8.21
N ARG A 36 -5.03 -10.94 7.32
CA ARG A 36 -5.90 -12.12 7.35
C ARG A 36 -5.65 -13.08 6.20
N GLN A 37 -4.64 -12.83 5.38
CA GLN A 37 -4.36 -13.61 4.18
C GLN A 37 -5.61 -13.75 3.27
N ASP A 38 -6.45 -12.72 3.25
CA ASP A 38 -7.65 -12.63 2.42
C ASP A 38 -7.30 -11.87 1.13
N SER A 39 -6.87 -12.64 0.12
CA SER A 39 -6.40 -12.08 -1.15
C SER A 39 -7.50 -11.33 -1.91
N GLU A 40 -8.75 -11.79 -1.85
CA GLU A 40 -9.87 -11.09 -2.50
C GLU A 40 -10.07 -9.72 -1.86
N LEU A 41 -10.08 -9.65 -0.52
CA LEU A 41 -10.22 -8.40 0.22
C LEU A 41 -9.06 -7.44 -0.03
N ALA A 42 -7.82 -7.95 -0.08
CA ALA A 42 -6.64 -7.14 -0.35
C ALA A 42 -6.60 -6.65 -1.81
N LYS A 43 -7.01 -7.46 -2.78
CA LYS A 43 -7.07 -7.08 -4.20
C LYS A 43 -8.15 -6.05 -4.49
N SER A 44 -9.25 -6.06 -3.72
CA SER A 44 -10.41 -5.20 -3.97
C SER A 44 -10.14 -3.70 -3.84
N VAL A 45 -9.00 -3.30 -3.26
CA VAL A 45 -8.63 -1.89 -3.05
C VAL A 45 -7.95 -1.27 -4.27
N TYR A 46 -7.55 -2.08 -5.24
CA TYR A 46 -6.84 -1.66 -6.44
C TYR A 46 -7.82 -1.49 -7.62
N HIS A 47 -7.43 -0.66 -8.58
CA HIS A 47 -7.89 -0.80 -9.97
C HIS A 47 -7.12 -1.95 -10.65
N ASP A 48 -7.71 -2.54 -11.69
CA ASP A 48 -7.13 -3.72 -12.36
C ASP A 48 -5.77 -3.43 -13.02
N ASP A 49 -5.54 -2.18 -13.43
CA ASP A 49 -4.30 -1.67 -14.03
C ASP A 49 -3.34 -1.04 -13.00
N ALA A 50 -3.65 -1.13 -11.71
CA ALA A 50 -2.88 -0.45 -10.68
C ALA A 50 -1.46 -1.01 -10.56
N ARG A 51 -0.48 -0.12 -10.35
CA ARG A 51 0.92 -0.50 -10.08
C ARG A 51 1.30 -0.32 -8.62
N ASP A 52 2.18 -1.19 -8.13
CA ASP A 52 2.70 -1.16 -6.76
C ASP A 52 4.23 -1.29 -6.77
N ASP A 53 4.94 -0.45 -6.00
CA ASP A 53 6.37 -0.55 -5.73
C ASP A 53 6.62 -0.76 -4.23
N HIS A 54 6.82 -2.03 -3.87
CA HIS A 54 6.80 -2.55 -2.51
C HIS A 54 8.15 -3.19 -2.14
N ILE A 55 9.17 -2.35 -1.95
CA ILE A 55 10.51 -2.73 -1.47
C ILE A 55 11.28 -3.68 -2.40
N GLY A 56 10.95 -4.97 -2.42
CA GLY A 56 11.52 -6.00 -3.29
C GLY A 56 10.61 -6.40 -4.45
N TYR A 57 9.38 -5.87 -4.46
CA TYR A 57 8.38 -6.09 -5.50
C TYR A 57 8.12 -4.80 -6.29
N THR A 58 7.94 -4.93 -7.60
CA THR A 58 7.32 -3.92 -8.45
C THR A 58 6.51 -4.62 -9.53
N GLY A 59 5.26 -4.21 -9.72
CA GLY A 59 4.37 -4.83 -10.69
C GLY A 59 2.92 -4.37 -10.47
N SER A 60 1.95 -5.25 -10.72
CA SER A 60 0.54 -4.95 -10.46
C SER A 60 0.18 -5.03 -8.98
N GLY A 61 -0.82 -4.27 -8.54
CA GLY A 61 -1.33 -4.35 -7.17
C GLY A 61 -1.83 -5.76 -6.80
N HIS A 62 -2.47 -6.46 -7.75
CA HIS A 62 -2.90 -7.85 -7.52
C HIS A 62 -1.71 -8.81 -7.44
N GLY A 63 -0.67 -8.61 -8.25
CA GLY A 63 0.54 -9.42 -8.20
C GLY A 63 1.30 -9.25 -6.90
N LEU A 64 1.28 -8.06 -6.27
CA LEU A 64 1.78 -7.88 -4.92
C LEU A 64 1.03 -8.77 -3.94
N VAL A 65 -0.30 -8.77 -3.97
CA VAL A 65 -1.11 -9.57 -3.05
C VAL A 65 -0.81 -11.06 -3.23
N ASP A 66 -0.69 -11.53 -4.47
CA ASP A 66 -0.32 -12.92 -4.76
C ASP A 66 1.09 -13.26 -4.26
N TRP A 67 2.03 -12.32 -4.36
CA TRP A 67 3.38 -12.50 -3.81
C TRP A 67 3.39 -12.57 -2.28
N VAL A 68 2.59 -11.75 -1.61
CA VAL A 68 2.52 -11.67 -0.14
C VAL A 68 1.79 -12.88 0.45
N ASN A 69 0.61 -13.22 -0.08
CA ASN A 69 -0.26 -14.26 0.47
C ASN A 69 -0.03 -15.65 -0.14
N GLY A 70 0.61 -15.72 -1.31
CA GLY A 70 0.68 -16.93 -2.12
C GLY A 70 -0.52 -17.08 -3.04
N TYR A 71 -0.41 -17.96 -4.03
CA TYR A 71 -1.44 -18.22 -5.02
C TYR A 71 -1.36 -19.64 -5.59
N GLU A 72 -2.47 -20.15 -6.13
CA GLU A 72 -2.49 -21.41 -6.89
C GLU A 72 -2.11 -21.11 -8.35
N GLY A 73 -0.91 -21.53 -8.76
CA GLY A 73 -0.42 -21.39 -10.12
C GLY A 73 -0.70 -22.62 -10.99
N PRO A 74 -0.39 -22.55 -12.30
CA PRO A 74 -0.53 -23.70 -13.22
C PRO A 74 0.29 -24.92 -12.78
N ASP A 75 1.43 -24.69 -12.12
CA ASP A 75 2.35 -25.72 -11.64
C ASP A 75 2.12 -26.09 -10.17
N GLY A 76 1.01 -25.63 -9.57
CA GLY A 76 0.60 -25.88 -8.19
C GLY A 76 0.73 -24.65 -7.28
N TRP A 77 0.56 -24.87 -5.97
CA TRP A 77 0.60 -23.82 -4.96
C TRP A 77 1.97 -23.13 -4.86
N VAL A 78 1.97 -21.80 -4.99
CA VAL A 78 3.12 -20.92 -4.76
C VAL A 78 2.97 -20.26 -3.40
N ARG A 79 3.94 -20.53 -2.53
CA ARG A 79 3.98 -20.01 -1.17
C ARG A 79 4.28 -18.51 -1.13
N GLY A 80 3.49 -17.76 -0.36
CA GLY A 80 3.65 -16.32 -0.14
C GLY A 80 4.66 -15.96 0.96
N TYR A 81 5.14 -14.71 0.93
CA TYR A 81 6.08 -14.17 1.92
C TYR A 81 5.54 -14.23 3.37
N LEU A 82 4.27 -13.87 3.58
CA LEU A 82 3.65 -13.79 4.91
C LEU A 82 2.92 -15.08 5.33
N GLN A 83 3.08 -16.19 4.59
CA GLN A 83 2.26 -17.38 4.82
C GLN A 83 2.39 -17.95 6.25
N ASP A 84 3.59 -17.88 6.84
CA ASP A 84 3.87 -18.38 8.20
C ASP A 84 4.03 -17.28 9.26
N GLN A 85 3.44 -16.11 9.01
CA GLN A 85 3.56 -14.93 9.88
C GLN A 85 2.19 -14.53 10.45
N TYR A 86 2.15 -14.20 11.73
CA TYR A 86 1.11 -13.31 12.25
C TYR A 86 1.53 -11.87 11.94
N VAL A 87 0.68 -11.14 11.23
CA VAL A 87 0.95 -9.74 10.87
C VAL A 87 -0.17 -8.82 11.34
N GLN A 88 0.22 -7.63 11.78
CA GLN A 88 -0.71 -6.55 12.08
C GLN A 88 -0.18 -5.23 11.53
N HIS A 89 -1.00 -4.57 10.72
CA HIS A 89 -0.75 -3.22 10.24
C HIS A 89 -1.54 -2.20 11.05
N TYR A 90 -0.81 -1.27 11.66
CA TYR A 90 -1.37 -0.09 12.32
C TYR A 90 -1.20 1.11 11.41
N VAL A 91 -2.24 1.43 10.65
CA VAL A 91 -2.29 2.65 9.86
C VAL A 91 -2.63 3.83 10.75
N THR A 92 -1.82 4.88 10.70
CA THR A 92 -1.97 6.08 11.52
C THR A 92 -2.08 7.31 10.63
N ASN A 93 -1.43 8.41 11.00
CA ASN A 93 -1.43 9.71 10.34
C ASN A 93 -1.65 9.60 8.82
N THR A 94 -2.81 10.06 8.35
CA THR A 94 -3.23 9.98 6.95
C THR A 94 -3.56 11.36 6.43
N THR A 95 -2.82 11.79 5.42
CA THR A 95 -3.03 13.05 4.69
C THR A 95 -3.62 12.74 3.33
N ILE A 96 -4.72 13.39 2.97
CA ILE A 96 -5.40 13.20 1.68
C ILE A 96 -5.47 14.57 0.97
N ASP A 97 -4.72 14.68 -0.12
CA ASP A 97 -4.77 15.77 -1.08
C ASP A 97 -5.75 15.37 -2.19
N LEU A 98 -6.98 15.87 -2.10
CA LEU A 98 -8.11 15.45 -2.94
C LEU A 98 -8.41 16.49 -4.01
N ASP A 99 -8.42 16.06 -5.27
CA ASP A 99 -8.88 16.82 -6.42
C ASP A 99 -10.13 16.15 -7.00
N LEU A 100 -11.30 16.55 -6.49
CA LEU A 100 -12.59 16.04 -6.97
C LEU A 100 -12.90 16.42 -8.41
N ASP A 101 -12.34 17.52 -8.91
CA ASP A 101 -12.65 17.99 -10.27
C ASP A 101 -11.97 17.10 -11.32
N ASN A 102 -10.89 16.41 -10.93
CA ASN A 102 -10.18 15.43 -11.74
C ASN A 102 -10.33 13.98 -11.25
N ASP A 103 -11.16 13.72 -10.23
CA ASP A 103 -11.38 12.39 -9.67
C ASP A 103 -10.08 11.69 -9.20
N VAL A 104 -9.13 12.47 -8.66
CA VAL A 104 -7.81 11.98 -8.21
C VAL A 104 -7.56 12.39 -6.76
N ALA A 105 -6.87 11.53 -6.01
CA ALA A 105 -6.33 11.89 -4.70
C ALA A 105 -4.90 11.37 -4.53
N HIS A 106 -4.03 12.18 -3.94
CA HIS A 106 -2.71 11.76 -3.49
C HIS A 106 -2.71 11.63 -1.98
N VAL A 107 -2.32 10.46 -1.50
CA VAL A 107 -2.50 10.07 -0.11
C VAL A 107 -1.19 9.62 0.47
N GLU A 108 -0.90 10.08 1.68
CA GLU A 108 0.21 9.58 2.50
C GLU A 108 -0.36 9.04 3.79
N SER A 109 -0.07 7.77 4.09
CA SER A 109 -0.49 7.09 5.31
C SER A 109 0.69 6.44 6.00
N TYR A 110 0.88 6.75 7.27
CA TYR A 110 1.93 6.15 8.08
C TYR A 110 1.49 4.77 8.52
N TYR A 111 2.40 3.81 8.55
CA TYR A 111 2.13 2.49 9.09
C TYR A 111 3.19 2.06 10.09
N GLN A 112 2.75 1.25 11.05
CA GLN A 112 3.61 0.31 11.77
C GLN A 112 3.14 -1.10 11.44
N MET A 113 4.05 -1.94 10.98
CA MET A 113 3.77 -3.35 10.73
C MET A 113 4.48 -4.17 11.78
N VAL A 114 3.74 -4.99 12.52
CA VAL A 114 4.30 -5.97 13.44
C VAL A 114 4.15 -7.33 12.80
N GLU A 115 5.26 -8.03 12.58
CA GLU A 115 5.26 -9.42 12.12
C GLU A 115 5.89 -10.34 13.16
N ARG A 116 5.29 -11.51 13.35
CA ARG A 116 5.77 -12.53 14.27
C ARG A 116 5.62 -13.90 13.62
N PRO A 117 6.71 -14.68 13.51
CA PRO A 117 6.60 -16.05 13.03
C PRO A 117 5.61 -16.86 13.85
N MET A 118 4.85 -17.72 13.19
CA MET A 118 3.92 -18.61 13.89
C MET A 118 4.66 -19.63 14.76
N ASP A 119 5.90 -19.97 14.39
CA ASP A 119 6.82 -20.70 15.27
C ASP A 119 7.34 -19.79 16.40
N SER A 120 7.21 -20.27 17.64
CA SER A 120 7.42 -19.50 18.87
C SER A 120 8.87 -19.11 19.17
N ALA A 121 9.85 -19.66 18.45
CA ALA A 121 11.27 -19.46 18.76
C ALA A 121 11.88 -18.19 18.12
N ALA A 122 11.19 -17.57 17.16
CA ALA A 122 11.72 -16.41 16.43
C ALA A 122 11.25 -15.06 17.02
N MET A 123 12.09 -14.05 16.85
CA MET A 123 11.85 -12.69 17.36
C MET A 123 10.74 -12.00 16.56
N THR A 124 9.88 -11.24 17.26
CA THR A 124 8.93 -10.32 16.62
C THR A 124 9.68 -9.17 15.96
N GLN A 125 9.34 -8.84 14.72
CA GLN A 125 9.90 -7.70 14.01
C GLN A 125 8.86 -6.58 13.89
N ILE A 126 9.31 -5.33 13.96
CA ILE A 126 8.47 -4.16 13.77
C ILE A 126 9.11 -3.28 12.71
N PHE A 127 8.30 -2.91 11.72
CA PHE A 127 8.66 -1.99 10.65
C PHE A 127 7.83 -0.73 10.78
N GLY A 128 8.42 0.41 10.45
CA GLY A 128 7.69 1.66 10.29
C GLY A 128 7.98 2.30 8.95
N GLY A 129 6.93 2.84 8.35
CA GLY A 129 7.02 3.38 7.01
C GLY A 129 5.79 4.17 6.61
N ARG A 130 5.68 4.38 5.30
CA ARG A 130 4.59 5.15 4.69
C ARG A 130 4.10 4.46 3.43
N TYR A 131 2.78 4.42 3.29
CA TYR A 131 2.09 4.21 2.02
C TYR A 131 1.93 5.55 1.32
N ILE A 132 2.46 5.66 0.11
CA ILE A 132 2.33 6.83 -0.75
C ILE A 132 1.50 6.40 -1.95
N ASP A 133 0.27 6.89 -2.03
CA ASP A 133 -0.74 6.39 -2.95
C ASP A 133 -1.25 7.47 -3.90
N ARG A 134 -1.58 7.06 -5.12
CA ARG A 134 -2.51 7.76 -6.00
C ARG A 134 -3.78 6.95 -6.09
N PHE A 135 -4.87 7.52 -5.60
CA PHE A 135 -6.21 7.02 -5.78
C PHE A 135 -6.87 7.72 -6.98
N GLU A 136 -7.70 6.97 -7.69
CA GLU A 136 -8.55 7.48 -8.76
C GLU A 136 -9.99 7.02 -8.51
N CYS A 137 -10.95 7.90 -8.73
CA CYS A 137 -12.35 7.54 -8.79
C CYS A 137 -12.69 7.12 -10.22
N ARG A 138 -13.03 5.84 -10.42
CA ARG A 138 -13.52 5.33 -11.71
C ARG A 138 -14.85 4.65 -11.47
N ASP A 139 -15.86 5.02 -12.25
CA ASP A 139 -17.23 4.54 -12.11
C ASP A 139 -17.79 4.69 -10.67
N GLY A 140 -17.44 5.80 -10.01
CA GLY A 140 -17.86 6.10 -8.63
C GLY A 140 -17.10 5.34 -7.54
N ARG A 141 -16.06 4.58 -7.90
CA ARG A 141 -15.23 3.82 -6.95
C ARG A 141 -13.84 4.42 -6.82
N TRP A 142 -13.51 4.89 -5.61
CA TRP A 142 -12.14 5.23 -5.22
C TRP A 142 -11.32 3.98 -4.96
N ALA A 143 -10.25 3.81 -5.73
CA ALA A 143 -9.31 2.70 -5.58
C ALA A 143 -7.89 3.13 -5.94
N ILE A 144 -6.90 2.37 -5.47
CA ILE A 144 -5.48 2.63 -5.70
C ILE A 144 -5.20 2.41 -7.20
N ALA A 145 -4.63 3.42 -7.84
CA ALA A 145 -4.09 3.35 -9.20
C ALA A 145 -2.56 3.22 -9.20
N ALA A 146 -1.90 3.81 -8.19
CA ALA A 146 -0.46 3.64 -7.98
C ALA A 146 -0.14 3.66 -6.49
N ARG A 147 0.75 2.78 -6.05
CA ARG A 147 1.26 2.73 -4.67
C ARG A 147 2.77 2.61 -4.67
N MET A 148 3.43 3.39 -3.81
CA MET A 148 4.85 3.27 -3.51
C MET A 148 5.05 3.23 -2.01
N ILE A 149 5.89 2.31 -1.54
CA ILE A 149 6.17 2.17 -0.11
C ILE A 149 7.56 2.65 0.24
N THR A 150 7.64 3.38 1.36
CA THR A 150 8.90 3.67 2.03
C THR A 150 8.93 2.94 3.37
N VAL A 151 10.09 2.40 3.74
CA VAL A 151 10.38 1.96 5.11
C VAL A 151 11.37 2.96 5.69
N ALA A 152 11.02 3.54 6.83
CA ALA A 152 11.85 4.54 7.52
C ALA A 152 12.68 3.93 8.65
N TRP A 153 12.26 2.79 9.18
CA TRP A 153 12.97 2.06 10.23
C TRP A 153 12.48 0.61 10.37
N SER A 154 13.33 -0.24 10.94
CA SER A 154 12.96 -1.56 11.48
C SER A 154 13.64 -1.77 12.83
N THR A 155 13.07 -2.64 13.67
CA THR A 155 13.74 -3.14 14.89
C THR A 155 14.95 -4.02 14.59
N ASP A 156 15.05 -4.55 13.37
CA ASP A 156 16.20 -5.31 12.89
C ASP A 156 17.05 -4.44 11.95
N ALA A 157 18.27 -4.11 12.40
CA ALA A 157 19.17 -3.24 11.67
C ALA A 157 19.75 -3.88 10.39
N GLU A 158 19.94 -5.20 10.38
CA GLU A 158 20.48 -5.91 9.21
C GLU A 158 19.43 -5.97 8.10
N ILE A 159 18.18 -6.24 8.47
CA ILE A 159 17.06 -6.21 7.52
C ILE A 159 16.85 -4.78 7.02
N TYR A 160 16.88 -3.77 7.90
CA TYR A 160 16.73 -2.38 7.47
C TYR A 160 17.82 -1.97 6.46
N ALA A 161 19.08 -2.33 6.69
CA ALA A 161 20.18 -2.03 5.77
C ALA A 161 19.98 -2.66 4.38
N GLN A 162 19.34 -3.84 4.29
CA GLN A 162 18.98 -4.44 3.01
C GLN A 162 17.83 -3.71 2.34
N ILE A 163 16.79 -3.35 3.10
CA ILE A 163 15.65 -2.58 2.60
C ILE A 163 16.10 -1.24 2.03
N GLU A 164 17.03 -0.53 2.68
CA GLU A 164 17.55 0.75 2.17
C GLU A 164 18.22 0.63 0.79
N GLN A 165 18.79 -0.53 0.45
CA GLN A 165 19.46 -0.74 -0.84
C GLN A 165 18.47 -0.97 -1.98
N ILE A 166 17.31 -1.56 -1.69
CA ILE A 166 16.34 -1.99 -2.72
C ILE A 166 15.05 -1.17 -2.70
N GLY A 167 14.72 -0.50 -1.60
CA GLY A 167 13.45 0.19 -1.37
C GLY A 167 13.36 1.57 -2.03
N ASN A 168 12.29 2.28 -1.71
CA ASN A 168 12.21 3.72 -1.95
C ASN A 168 12.72 4.46 -0.71
N PRO A 169 13.52 5.53 -0.89
CA PRO A 169 14.03 6.28 0.24
C PRO A 169 12.90 7.03 0.95
N SER A 170 13.03 7.17 2.28
CA SER A 170 12.16 8.00 3.10
C SER A 170 12.86 9.31 3.44
N LEU A 171 12.76 10.32 2.57
CA LEU A 171 13.52 11.57 2.68
C LEU A 171 12.78 12.62 3.52
N PRO A 172 13.47 13.32 4.43
CA PRO A 172 12.90 14.47 5.16
C PRO A 172 13.04 15.76 4.32
N SER A 173 12.69 15.73 3.04
CA SER A 173 12.76 16.89 2.13
C SER A 173 11.63 16.88 1.11
N ARG A 174 11.54 17.96 0.31
CA ARG A 174 10.59 18.05 -0.82
C ARG A 174 10.95 17.15 -2.01
N ASP A 175 12.12 16.51 -1.97
CA ASP A 175 12.53 15.53 -2.98
C ASP A 175 11.97 14.13 -2.68
N ASP A 176 11.28 13.96 -1.54
CA ASP A 176 10.59 12.73 -1.17
C ASP A 176 9.50 12.38 -2.18
N ILE A 177 9.29 11.08 -2.39
CA ILE A 177 8.27 10.58 -3.31
C ILE A 177 6.85 11.04 -2.94
N SER A 178 6.60 11.39 -1.66
CA SER A 178 5.29 11.90 -1.23
C SER A 178 4.89 13.24 -1.84
N TYR A 179 5.83 13.98 -2.43
CA TYR A 179 5.57 15.24 -3.15
C TYR A 179 5.34 15.04 -4.65
N LYS A 180 5.49 13.83 -5.21
CA LYS A 180 5.28 13.57 -6.64
C LYS A 180 3.80 13.70 -7.02
N ARG A 181 3.52 14.48 -8.07
CA ARG A 181 2.18 14.72 -8.61
C ARG A 181 2.25 14.77 -10.16
N PRO A 182 1.65 13.81 -10.89
CA PRO A 182 1.08 12.58 -10.38
C PRO A 182 2.17 11.67 -9.80
N LEU A 183 1.85 10.93 -8.74
CA LEU A 183 2.67 9.79 -8.32
C LEU A 183 2.58 8.69 -9.38
N THR A 184 3.70 8.24 -9.94
CA THR A 184 3.79 7.13 -10.89
C THR A 184 4.80 6.09 -10.41
N VAL A 185 4.52 4.81 -10.70
CA VAL A 185 5.44 3.70 -10.44
C VAL A 185 6.26 3.45 -11.70
N ASP A 186 7.44 4.06 -11.76
CA ASP A 186 8.30 4.03 -12.95
C ASP A 186 9.38 2.94 -12.91
N ARG A 187 9.56 2.30 -11.75
CA ARG A 187 10.55 1.22 -11.57
C ARG A 187 10.14 0.01 -12.41
N GLU A 188 11.13 -0.64 -13.03
CA GLU A 188 10.93 -1.88 -13.80
C GLU A 188 10.33 -2.98 -12.91
N ASP A 189 9.54 -3.86 -13.54
CA ASP A 189 8.90 -4.97 -12.84
C ASP A 189 9.96 -5.88 -12.22
N ARG A 190 9.79 -6.15 -10.94
CA ARG A 190 10.66 -7.03 -10.15
C ARG A 190 9.79 -7.86 -9.24
N ALA A 191 10.06 -9.15 -9.22
CA ALA A 191 9.60 -10.00 -8.15
C ALA A 191 10.85 -10.63 -7.54
N MET A 192 11.15 -10.28 -6.29
CA MET A 192 11.93 -11.19 -5.47
C MET A 192 11.07 -12.46 -5.32
N LEU A 193 11.20 -13.42 -6.24
CA LEU A 193 10.66 -14.76 -6.03
C LEU A 193 11.23 -15.22 -4.66
N GLY A 194 10.40 -15.84 -3.83
CA GLY A 194 10.68 -16.04 -2.42
C GLY A 194 11.86 -17.00 -2.12
N PRO A 195 11.75 -17.83 -1.07
CA PRO A 195 12.80 -18.78 -0.72
C PRO A 195 13.25 -19.61 -1.92
N GLY A 196 14.53 -19.49 -2.31
CA GLY A 196 15.12 -20.20 -3.46
C GLY A 196 15.70 -19.31 -4.58
N THR A 197 15.49 -18.00 -4.54
CA THR A 197 16.09 -17.07 -5.52
C THR A 197 17.55 -16.77 -5.17
N PRO A 198 18.48 -16.73 -6.14
CA PRO A 198 19.87 -16.39 -5.87
C PRO A 198 19.98 -15.04 -5.15
N GLY A 199 20.51 -15.05 -3.92
CA GLY A 199 20.67 -13.84 -3.10
C GLY A 199 19.72 -13.73 -1.90
N TRP A 200 18.71 -14.60 -1.81
CA TRP A 200 17.90 -14.76 -0.59
C TRP A 200 18.68 -15.62 0.41
N LYS A 201 19.13 -15.04 1.52
CA LYS A 201 19.84 -15.74 2.61
C LYS A 201 18.98 -15.77 3.87
#